data_AF-A0A843GT63-F1
#
_entry.id   AF-A0A843GT63-F1
#
_cell.length_a   1.000
_cell.length_b   1.000
_cell.length_c   1.000
_cell.angle_alpha   90.00
_cell.angle_beta   90.00
_cell.angle_gamma   90.00
#
_symmetry.space_group_name_H-M   'P 1'
#
loop_
_entity.id
_entity.type
_entity.pdbx_description
1 polymer ?
#
loop_
_entity_poly.entity_id
_entity_poly.type
_entity_poly.pdbx_seq_one_letter_code
_entity_poly.pdbx_strand_id
1 'polypeptide(L)' 'MTIIEKSSKRKANAIRYCVEHGEYSPGYASDRLEELHDNGKVLDVDYEPLAEWLDSLMNAEDIEEMPVEE' A
#
# COMPACT_ATOMS: atom_id res chain seq x y z
N MET A 1 12.65 -17.06 8.37
CA MET A 1 12.85 -15.69 7.89
C MET A 1 14.22 -15.54 7.22
N THR A 2 14.23 -15.82 5.93
CA THR A 2 15.31 -15.71 4.97
C THR A 2 15.65 -14.24 4.67
N ILE A 3 16.74 -14.01 3.95
CA ILE A 3 17.14 -12.67 3.47
C ILE A 3 16.06 -12.09 2.54
N ILE A 4 15.42 -12.95 1.74
CA ILE A 4 14.37 -12.58 0.80
C ILE A 4 13.12 -12.10 1.55
N GLU A 5 12.66 -12.87 2.55
CA GLU A 5 11.51 -12.47 3.40
C GLU A 5 11.78 -11.16 4.16
N LYS A 6 13.00 -10.95 4.68
CA LYS A 6 13.37 -9.68 5.32
C LYS A 6 13.36 -8.50 4.35
N SER A 7 13.81 -8.72 3.12
CA SER A 7 13.86 -7.70 2.06
C SER A 7 12.46 -7.31 1.61
N SER A 8 11.60 -8.31 1.38
CA SER A 8 10.18 -8.16 1.03
C SER A 8 9.45 -7.29 2.04
N LYS A 9 9.47 -7.70 3.31
CA LYS A 9 8.81 -6.97 4.40
C LYS A 9 9.31 -5.53 4.54
N ARG A 10 10.61 -5.28 4.36
CA ARG A 10 11.17 -3.92 4.39
C ARG A 10 10.64 -3.04 3.27
N LYS A 11 10.47 -3.59 2.06
CA LYS A 11 9.94 -2.86 0.91
C LYS A 11 8.47 -2.53 1.06
N ALA A 12 7.67 -3.50 1.48
CA ALA A 12 6.25 -3.29 1.78
C ALA A 12 6.07 -2.22 2.89
N ASN A 13 6.83 -2.32 3.99
CA ASN A 13 6.78 -1.33 5.06
C ASN A 13 7.20 0.08 4.60
N ALA A 14 8.17 0.19 3.69
CA ALA A 14 8.60 1.49 3.17
C ALA A 14 7.48 2.17 2.36
N ILE A 15 6.78 1.42 1.50
CA ILE A 15 5.63 1.93 0.75
C ILE A 15 4.53 2.41 1.72
N ARG A 16 4.18 1.56 2.70
CA ARG A 16 3.18 1.91 3.71
C ARG A 16 3.54 3.19 4.45
N TYR A 17 4.80 3.31 4.90
CA TYR A 17 5.28 4.51 5.60
C TYR A 17 5.12 5.77 4.74
N CYS A 18 5.50 5.72 3.45
CA CYS A 18 5.35 6.85 2.54
C CYS A 18 3.88 7.26 2.35
N VAL A 19 2.95 6.30 2.29
CA VAL A 19 1.51 6.62 2.19
C VAL A 19 0.97 7.19 3.50
N GLU A 20 1.32 6.60 4.65
CA GLU A 20 0.90 7.08 5.98
C GLU A 20 1.38 8.52 6.26
N HIS A 21 2.49 8.96 5.64
CA HIS A 21 3.04 10.31 5.80
C HIS A 21 2.65 11.26 4.66
N GLY A 22 1.82 10.81 3.71
CA GLY A 22 1.38 11.61 2.56
C GLY A 22 2.49 11.90 1.55
N GLU A 23 3.60 11.16 1.57
CA GLU A 23 4.64 11.26 0.54
C GLU A 23 4.19 10.58 -0.76
N TYR A 24 3.46 9.46 -0.66
CA TYR A 24 2.86 8.75 -1.79
C TYR A 24 1.34 8.81 -1.73
N SER A 25 0.69 9.05 -2.87
CA SER A 25 -0.74 8.79 -3.01
C SER A 25 -0.99 7.27 -3.02
N PRO A 26 -2.17 6.81 -2.56
CA PRO A 26 -2.52 5.39 -2.59
C PRO A 26 -2.37 4.75 -3.98
N GLY A 27 -2.79 5.45 -5.04
CA GLY A 27 -2.62 4.97 -6.42
C GLY A 27 -1.16 4.82 -6.84
N TYR A 28 -0.32 5.82 -6.57
CA TYR A 28 1.12 5.71 -6.87
C TYR A 28 1.81 4.60 -6.07
N ALA A 29 1.41 4.43 -4.81
CA ALA A 29 1.90 3.33 -3.98
C ALA A 29 1.47 1.96 -4.50
N SER A 30 0.27 1.84 -5.07
CA SER A 30 -0.23 0.60 -5.68
C SER A 30 0.60 0.22 -6.92
N ASP A 31 0.81 1.16 -7.84
CA ASP A 31 1.66 0.95 -9.02
C ASP A 31 3.08 0.53 -8.61
N ARG A 32 3.62 1.18 -7.58
CA ARG A 32 4.97 0.88 -7.08
C ARG A 32 5.06 -0.48 -6.40
N LEU A 33 4.00 -0.89 -5.72
CA LEU A 33 3.91 -2.20 -5.08
C LEU A 33 3.84 -3.32 -6.11
N GLU A 34 3.03 -3.16 -7.16
CA GLU A 34 2.95 -4.09 -8.30
C GLU A 34 4.31 -4.26 -8.98
N GLU A 35 5.01 -3.17 -9.30
CA GLU A 35 6.35 -3.25 -9.91
C GLU A 35 7.34 -4.05 -9.03
N LEU A 36 7.29 -3.85 -7.70
CA LEU A 36 8.17 -4.59 -6.79
C LEU A 36 7.80 -6.07 -6.69
N HIS A 37 6.52 -6.40 -6.79
CA HIS A 37 6.02 -7.76 -6.79
C HIS A 37 6.39 -8.50 -8.08
N ASP A 38 6.18 -7.88 -9.25
CA ASP A 38 6.58 -8.41 -10.57
C ASP A 38 8.09 -8.70 -10.65
N ASN A 39 8.90 -7.87 -9.98
CA ASN A 39 10.34 -8.05 -9.88
C ASN A 39 10.76 -9.12 -8.86
N GLY A 40 9.82 -9.81 -8.20
CA GLY A 40 10.08 -10.78 -7.13
C GLY A 40 10.73 -10.18 -5.89
N LYS A 41 10.61 -8.86 -5.69
CA LYS A 41 11.20 -8.14 -4.55
C LYS A 41 10.27 -8.06 -3.36
N VAL A 42 8.96 -8.18 -3.58
CA VAL A 42 7.92 -8.33 -2.57
C VAL A 42 7.25 -9.68 -2.81
N LEU A 43 7.10 -10.47 -1.75
CA LEU A 43 6.44 -11.77 -1.76
C LEU A 43 4.93 -11.59 -1.58
N ASP A 44 4.13 -12.55 -2.05
CA ASP A 44 2.66 -12.54 -1.94
C ASP A 44 2.19 -12.22 -0.51
N VAL A 45 2.84 -12.83 0.49
CA VAL A 45 2.52 -12.65 1.92
C VAL A 45 2.66 -11.22 2.44
N ASP A 46 3.48 -10.39 1.79
CA ASP A 46 3.64 -8.97 2.13
C ASP A 46 2.91 -8.06 1.11
N TYR A 47 2.66 -8.56 -0.11
CA TYR A 47 1.96 -7.85 -1.18
C TYR A 47 0.46 -7.76 -0.92
N GLU A 48 -0.22 -8.90 -0.75
CA GLU A 48 -1.68 -8.99 -0.61
C GLU A 48 -2.25 -8.04 0.45
N PRO A 49 -1.78 -8.06 1.72
CA PRO A 49 -2.34 -7.18 2.74
C PRO A 49 -2.07 -5.70 2.49
N LEU A 50 -0.98 -5.36 1.81
CA LEU A 50 -0.66 -3.97 1.49
C LEU A 50 -1.48 -3.48 0.31
N ALA A 51 -1.70 -4.32 -0.71
CA ALA A 51 -2.55 -4.01 -1.86
C ALA A 51 -4.00 -3.78 -1.41
N GLU A 52 -4.55 -4.66 -0.55
CA GLU A 52 -5.90 -4.50 0.01
C GLU A 52 -6.03 -3.18 0.80
N TRP A 53 -5.02 -2.85 1.60
CA TRP A 53 -4.99 -1.59 2.34
C TRP A 53 -4.96 -0.37 1.40
N LEU A 54 -4.12 -0.37 0.36
CA LEU A 54 -4.04 0.71 -0.62
C LEU A 54 -5.36 0.87 -1.38
N ASP A 55 -5.99 -0.22 -1.77
CA ASP A 55 -7.31 -0.21 -2.40
C ASP A 55 -8.37 0.38 -1.47
N SER A 56 -8.36 0.01 -0.18
CA SER A 56 -9.28 0.61 0.80
C SER A 56 -9.12 2.12 0.92
N LEU A 57 -7.90 2.65 0.79
CA LEU A 57 -7.65 4.09 0.85
C LEU A 57 -8.18 4.81 -0.39
N MET A 58 -7.96 4.25 -1.58
CA MET A 58 -8.50 4.79 -2.83
C MET A 58 -10.03 4.80 -2.85
N ASN A 59 -10.66 3.77 -2.29
CA ASN A 59 -12.11 3.69 -2.17
C ASN A 59 -12.67 4.50 -0.98
N ALA A 60 -11.87 4.82 0.04
CA ALA A 60 -12.28 5.65 1.17
C ALA A 60 -12.34 7.14 0.82
N GLU A 61 -11.60 7.59 -0.20
CA GLU A 61 -11.68 8.97 -0.72
C GLU A 61 -13.05 9.31 -1.34
N ASP A 62 -13.94 8.32 -1.55
CA ASP A 62 -15.34 8.50 -1.97
C ASP A 62 -16.34 8.65 -0.81
N ILE A 63 -15.91 8.59 0.46
CA ILE A 63 -16.78 8.71 1.64
C ILE A 63 -16.53 10.03 2.38
N GLU A 64 -16.57 11.16 1.67
CA GLU A 64 -16.74 12.49 2.30
C GLU A 64 -17.92 13.26 1.67
N GLU A 65 -19.13 12.69 1.66
CA GLU A 65 -20.34 13.51 1.70
C GLU A 65 -21.41 12.84 2.55
N MET A 66 -21.46 13.20 3.84
CA MET A 66 -22.72 13.22 4.56
C MET A 66 -22.92 14.64 5.13
N PRO A 67 -23.92 15.39 4.63
CA PRO A 67 -24.16 16.76 5.07
C PRO A 67 -24.53 16.77 6.56
N VAL A 68 -23.93 17.71 7.29
CA VAL A 68 -24.30 18.04 8.66
C VAL A 68 -25.75 18.57 8.61
N GLU A 69 -26.71 17.82 9.18
CA GLU A 69 -28.07 18.34 9.38
C GLU A 69 -28.04 19.44 10.46
N GLU A 70 -28.62 20.60 10.14
CA GLU A 70 -28.78 21.80 11.00
C GLU A 70 -29.67 21.59 12.22
#